data_AF-A0A9D2K004-F1
#
_entry.id   AF-A0A9D2K004-F1
#
_cell.length_a   1.000
_cell.length_b   1.000
_cell.length_c   1.000
_cell.angle_alpha   90.00
_cell.angle_beta   90.00
_cell.angle_gamma   90.00
#
_symmetry.space_group_name_H-M   'P 1'
#
loop_
_entity.id
_entity.type
_entity.pdbx_description
1 polymer ?
#
loop_
_entity_poly.entity_id
_entity_poly.type
_entity_poly.pdbx_seq_one_letter_code
_entity_poly.pdbx_strand_id
1 'polypeptide(L)' 'MNNERFELNKGLAQMLKGGVIMDVTTPEQAKIAEEAGACAVMALER' A
#
# COMPACT_ATOMS: atom_id res chain seq x y z
N MET A 1 -6.27 -16.10 -17.64
CA MET A 1 -6.05 -15.78 -16.21
C MET A 1 -7.21 -16.35 -15.43
N ASN A 2 -6.97 -17.06 -14.32
CA ASN A 2 -8.02 -17.67 -13.52
C ASN A 2 -8.91 -16.57 -12.90
N ASN A 3 -10.23 -16.66 -13.07
CA ASN A 3 -11.19 -15.61 -12.65
C ASN A 3 -11.15 -15.36 -11.14
N GLU A 4 -10.84 -16.39 -10.35
CA GLU A 4 -10.66 -16.31 -8.89
C GLU A 4 -9.53 -15.37 -8.47
N ARG A 5 -8.40 -15.40 -9.20
CA ARG A 5 -7.25 -14.54 -8.89
C ARG A 5 -7.53 -13.08 -9.19
N PHE A 6 -8.37 -12.84 -10.20
CA PHE A 6 -8.84 -11.50 -10.53
C PHE A 6 -9.73 -10.93 -9.43
N GLU A 7 -10.75 -11.67 -8.98
CA GLU A 7 -11.64 -11.20 -7.91
C GLU A 7 -10.90 -11.01 -6.57
N LEU A 8 -9.93 -11.88 -6.25
CA LEU A 8 -9.07 -11.68 -5.08
C LEU A 8 -8.27 -10.38 -5.17
N ASN A 9 -7.56 -10.14 -6.27
CA ASN A 9 -6.76 -8.93 -6.46
C ASN A 9 -7.62 -7.66 -6.44
N LYS A 10 -8.81 -7.74 -7.01
CA LYS A 10 -9.80 -6.65 -6.96
C LYS A 10 -10.22 -6.38 -5.52
N GLY A 11 -10.49 -7.40 -4.72
CA GLY A 11 -10.80 -7.27 -3.29
C GLY A 11 -9.68 -6.57 -2.51
N LEU A 12 -8.43 -7.00 -2.73
CA LEU A 12 -7.26 -6.38 -2.11
C LEU A 12 -7.14 -4.89 -2.47
N ALA A 13 -7.37 -4.52 -3.74
CA ALA A 13 -7.35 -3.13 -4.17
C ALA A 13 -8.48 -2.29 -3.53
N GLN A 14 -9.67 -2.88 -3.31
CA GLN A 14 -10.76 -2.19 -2.63
C GLN A 14 -10.44 -1.88 -1.17
N MET A 15 -9.63 -2.69 -0.48
CA MET A 15 -9.24 -2.43 0.91
C MET A 15 -8.40 -1.14 1.07
N LEU A 16 -7.72 -0.69 0.01
CA LEU A 16 -6.91 0.53 0.02
C LEU A 16 -7.72 1.78 -0.32
N LYS A 17 -9.01 1.64 -0.66
CA LYS A 17 -9.86 2.76 -1.09
C LYS A 17 -10.04 3.78 0.03
N GLY A 18 -9.73 5.05 -0.28
CA GLY A 18 -9.84 6.17 0.67
C GLY A 18 -8.64 6.34 1.60
N GLY A 19 -7.64 5.47 1.52
CA GLY A 19 -6.36 5.65 2.20
C GLY A 19 -5.33 6.39 1.35
N VAL A 20 -4.21 6.73 1.97
CA VAL A 20 -3.03 7.32 1.31
C VAL A 20 -1.91 6.30 1.27
N ILE A 21 -1.29 6.14 0.10
CA ILE A 21 -0.07 5.34 -0.08
C ILE A 21 1.10 6.31 -0.17
N MET A 22 2.13 6.15 0.67
CA MET A 22 3.28 7.07 0.72
C MET A 22 4.55 6.40 0.17
N ASP A 23 5.30 7.14 -0.65
CA ASP A 23 6.63 6.74 -1.11
C ASP A 23 7.65 6.89 0.03
N VAL A 24 8.47 5.88 0.25
CA VAL A 24 9.50 5.84 1.31
C VAL A 24 10.79 5.23 0.79
N THR A 25 11.93 5.74 1.28
CA THR A 25 13.29 5.27 0.93
C THR A 25 14.07 4.77 2.14
N THR A 26 13.53 4.93 3.36
CA THR A 26 14.16 4.45 4.60
C THR A 26 13.13 3.84 5.56
N PRO A 27 13.56 2.93 6.47
CA PRO A 27 12.69 2.39 7.51
C PRO A 27 12.08 3.47 8.41
N GLU A 28 12.80 4.56 8.67
CA GLU A 28 12.31 5.69 9.47
C GLU A 28 11.15 6.40 8.78
N GLN A 29 11.23 6.63 7.46
CA GLN A 29 10.12 7.20 6.69
C GLN A 29 8.88 6.29 6.71
N ALA A 30 9.07 4.97 6.64
CA ALA A 30 7.96 4.02 6.74
C ALA A 30 7.23 4.12 8.09
N LYS A 31 7.97 4.26 9.20
CA LYS A 31 7.38 4.48 10.53
C LYS A 31 6.59 5.78 10.61
N ILE A 32 7.15 6.88 10.08
CA ILE A 32 6.46 8.18 10.04
C ILE A 32 5.19 8.10 9.20
N ALA A 33 5.22 7.40 8.06
CA ALA A 33 4.05 7.22 7.20
C ALA A 33 2.94 6.42 7.89
N GLU A 34 3.29 5.34 8.59
CA GLU A 34 2.35 4.56 9.41
C GLU A 34 1.72 5.42 10.51
N GLU A 35 2.52 6.17 11.28
CA GLU A 35 2.05 7.08 12.33
C GLU A 35 1.15 8.20 11.79
N ALA A 36 1.42 8.68 10.56
CA ALA A 36 0.61 9.67 9.87
C ALA A 36 -0.72 9.11 9.31
N GLY A 37 -0.95 7.80 9.40
CA GLY A 37 -2.18 7.14 8.93
C GLY A 37 -2.16 6.72 7.46
N ALA A 38 -0.97 6.52 6.86
CA ALA A 38 -0.87 5.89 5.55
C ALA A 38 -1.42 4.45 5.60
N CYS A 39 -2.23 4.07 4.60
CA CYS A 39 -2.80 2.73 4.53
C CYS A 39 -1.80 1.69 4.00
N ALA A 40 -0.79 2.15 3.26
CA ALA A 40 0.33 1.36 2.78
C ALA A 40 1.53 2.28 2.47
N VAL A 41 2.71 1.69 2.32
CA VAL A 41 3.92 2.39 1.87
C VAL A 41 4.46 1.75 0.59
N MET A 42 5.02 2.58 -0.30
CA MET A 42 5.74 2.15 -1.48
C MET A 42 7.24 2.34 -1.24
N ALA A 43 7.97 1.24 -1.11
CA ALA A 43 9.42 1.28 -0.94
C ALA A 43 10.08 1.59 -2.29
N LEU A 44 10.79 2.70 -2.37
CA LEU A 44 11.58 3.09 -3.53
C LEU A 44 13.06 2.77 -3.30
N GLU A 45 13.72 2.33 -4.37
CA GLU A 45 15.17 2.33 -4.42
C GLU A 45 15.70 3.77 -4.49
N ARG A 46 16.95 3.98 -4.08
CA ARG A 46 17.62 5.28 -4.16
C ARG A 46 18.02 5.64 -5.59
#